data_AF-A0AA39UDP8-F1
#
_entry.id   AF-A0AA39UDP8-F1
#
_cell.length_a   1.000
_cell.length_b   1.000
_cell.length_c   1.000
_cell.angle_alpha   90.00
_cell.angle_beta   90.00
_cell.angle_gamma   90.00
#
_symmetry.space_group_name_H-M   'P 1'
#
loop_
_entity.id
_entity.type
_entity.pdbx_description
1 polymer ?
#
loop_
_entity_poly.entity_id
_entity_poly.type
_entity_poly.pdbx_seq_one_letter_code
_entity_poly.pdbx_strand_id
1 'polypeptide(L)'
;MPTSTVPYEVLFDFTNDTDDLVTLQPMAQSDGVVSRGAILLMKEGDSVSLVLTAGCTYQYALKHRSKKAYISVRTWQDLPCSTSMIFSGTLPSTPLLQAAHGSNVSCTISRE
;
A
#
# COMPACT_ATOMS: atom_id res chain seq x y z
N MET A 1 -17.79 12.59 18.96
CA MET A 1 -18.42 11.59 18.07
C MET A 1 -18.20 10.22 18.66
N PRO A 2 -19.13 9.26 18.52
CA PRO A 2 -18.91 7.91 19.01
C PRO A 2 -17.85 7.23 18.15
N THR A 3 -16.77 6.77 18.77
CA THR A 3 -15.72 5.99 18.12
C THR A 3 -16.23 4.56 17.99
N SER A 4 -16.41 4.07 16.76
CA SER A 4 -16.62 2.63 16.54
C SER A 4 -15.36 1.90 16.99
N THR A 5 -15.48 1.02 17.97
CA THR A 5 -14.37 0.20 18.50
C THR A 5 -14.21 -1.13 17.75
N VAL A 6 -15.09 -1.40 16.78
CA VAL A 6 -15.08 -2.65 16.03
C VAL A 6 -14.05 -2.56 14.89
N PRO A 7 -13.07 -3.48 14.83
CA PRO A 7 -12.18 -3.58 13.68
C PRO A 7 -13.02 -3.84 12.43
N TYR A 8 -12.72 -3.11 11.35
CA TYR A 8 -13.35 -3.32 10.05
C TYR A 8 -12.27 -3.46 8.98
N GLU A 9 -12.67 -4.05 7.85
CA GLU A 9 -11.79 -4.33 6.74
C GLU A 9 -11.84 -3.21 5.70
N VAL A 10 -10.69 -2.95 5.08
CA VAL A 10 -10.50 -1.99 4.00
C VAL A 10 -9.62 -2.61 2.93
N LEU A 11 -9.75 -2.13 1.69
CA LEU A 11 -9.01 -2.65 0.55
C LEU A 11 -7.79 -1.79 0.23
N PHE A 12 -6.67 -2.43 -0.01
CA PHE A 12 -5.52 -1.83 -0.67
C PHE A 12 -5.42 -2.39 -2.08
N ASP A 13 -5.81 -1.58 -3.05
CA ASP A 13 -5.85 -1.94 -4.45
C ASP A 13 -4.56 -1.47 -5.12
N PHE A 14 -3.67 -2.41 -5.40
CA PHE A 14 -2.42 -2.12 -6.07
C PHE A 14 -2.49 -2.50 -7.54
N THR A 15 -2.17 -1.56 -8.44
CA THR A 15 -2.17 -1.78 -9.88
C THR A 15 -0.77 -1.57 -10.47
N ASN A 16 -0.35 -2.50 -11.33
CA ASN A 16 0.81 -2.30 -12.17
C ASN A 16 0.40 -1.56 -13.45
N ASP A 17 0.49 -0.24 -13.41
CA ASP A 17 0.21 0.64 -14.55
C ASP A 17 1.45 0.93 -15.41
N THR A 18 2.54 0.20 -15.20
CA THR A 18 3.75 0.32 -16.03
C THR A 18 3.87 -0.86 -16.99
N ASP A 19 4.60 -0.63 -18.08
CA ASP A 19 4.88 -1.62 -19.15
C ASP A 19 5.81 -2.76 -18.71
N ASP A 20 6.28 -2.75 -17.45
CA ASP A 20 7.25 -3.71 -16.93
C ASP A 20 6.67 -4.61 -15.85
N LEU A 21 7.38 -5.71 -15.60
CA LEU A 21 7.08 -6.58 -14.47
C LEU A 21 7.34 -5.87 -13.14
N VAL A 22 6.39 -6.02 -12.23
CA VAL A 22 6.46 -5.53 -10.87
C VAL A 22 6.31 -6.69 -9.90
N THR A 23 7.09 -6.71 -8.83
CA THR A 23 6.87 -7.65 -7.73
C THR A 23 6.43 -6.92 -6.48
N LEU A 24 5.34 -7.40 -5.88
CA LEU A 24 4.84 -6.96 -4.58
C LEU A 24 5.07 -8.09 -3.57
N GLN A 25 5.78 -7.81 -2.48
CA GLN A 25 6.05 -8.78 -1.43
C GLN A 25 5.62 -8.22 -0.07
N PRO A 26 4.66 -8.86 0.61
CA PRO A 26 4.32 -8.51 1.98
C PRO A 26 5.52 -8.70 2.91
N MET A 27 5.71 -7.75 3.80
CA MET A 27 6.72 -7.77 4.84
C MET A 27 6.02 -7.77 6.19
N ALA A 28 6.29 -8.79 7.00
CA ALA A 28 5.87 -8.83 8.38
C ALA A 28 7.04 -8.38 9.26
N GLN A 29 6.78 -7.43 10.16
CA GLN A 29 7.69 -7.15 11.28
C GLN A 29 7.07 -7.75 12.53
N SER A 30 7.74 -8.76 13.09
CA SER A 30 7.45 -9.30 14.41
C SER A 30 8.77 -9.41 15.16
N ASP A 31 8.85 -8.81 16.35
CA ASP A 31 10.02 -8.83 17.24
C ASP A 31 11.37 -8.47 16.58
N GLY A 32 11.37 -7.48 15.69
CA GLY A 32 12.59 -7.01 15.02
C GLY A 32 13.09 -7.92 13.88
N VAL A 33 12.40 -9.03 13.61
CA VAL A 33 12.68 -9.91 12.47
C VAL A 33 11.75 -9.55 11.32
N VAL A 34 12.35 -9.16 10.19
CA VAL A 34 11.63 -8.94 8.94
C VAL A 34 11.39 -10.28 8.28
N SER A 35 10.15 -10.77 8.37
CA SER A 35 9.71 -11.97 7.67
C SER A 35 9.11 -11.58 6.32
N ARG A 36 9.53 -12.27 5.26
CA ARG A 36 9.09 -12.01 3.89
C ARG A 36 8.00 -13.00 3.48
N GLY A 37 6.86 -12.47 3.07
CA GLY A 37 5.75 -13.26 2.54
C GLY A 37 5.97 -13.71 1.09
N ALA A 38 4.94 -14.33 0.51
CA ALA A 38 4.93 -14.72 -0.89
C ALA A 38 5.17 -13.52 -1.81
N ILE A 39 5.95 -13.72 -2.87
CA ILE A 39 6.20 -12.70 -3.89
C ILE A 39 5.09 -12.81 -4.93
N LEU A 40 4.31 -11.74 -5.09
CA LEU A 40 3.37 -11.61 -6.18
C LEU A 40 4.07 -10.95 -7.37
N LEU A 41 4.15 -11.66 -8.50
CA LEU A 41 4.62 -11.13 -9.76
C LEU A 41 3.43 -10.61 -10.57
N MET A 42 3.47 -9.34 -10.95
CA MET A 42 2.40 -8.63 -11.66
C MET A 42 2.92 -8.17 -13.03
N LYS A 43 2.14 -8.43 -14.07
CA LYS A 43 2.37 -7.96 -15.44
C LYS A 43 1.74 -6.58 -15.64
N GLU A 44 2.00 -5.98 -16.79
CA GLU A 44 1.34 -4.73 -17.20
C GLU A 44 -0.19 -4.88 -17.11
N GLY A 45 -0.85 -3.93 -16.45
CA GLY A 45 -2.30 -3.89 -16.27
C GLY A 45 -2.82 -4.82 -15.17
N ASP A 46 -2.00 -5.68 -14.57
CA ASP A 46 -2.42 -6.52 -13.46
C ASP A 46 -2.74 -5.66 -12.23
N SER A 47 -3.79 -6.05 -11.51
CA SER A 47 -4.18 -5.45 -10.24
C SER A 47 -4.37 -6.53 -9.17
N VAL A 48 -4.09 -6.16 -7.92
CA VAL A 48 -4.31 -7.00 -6.75
C VAL A 48 -5.00 -6.18 -5.66
N SER A 49 -6.03 -6.76 -5.08
CA SER A 49 -6.73 -6.21 -3.92
C SER A 49 -6.31 -6.96 -2.67
N LEU A 50 -5.74 -6.24 -1.70
CA LEU A 50 -5.34 -6.80 -0.42
C LEU A 50 -6.30 -6.33 0.67
N VAL A 51 -6.86 -7.28 1.42
CA VAL A 51 -7.74 -6.97 2.56
C VAL A 51 -6.89 -6.63 3.77
N LEU A 52 -7.09 -5.44 4.31
CA LEU A 52 -6.37 -4.90 5.47
C LEU A 52 -7.36 -4.63 6.61
N THR A 53 -6.90 -4.77 7.85
CA THR A 53 -7.62 -4.26 9.01
C THR A 53 -7.39 -2.74 9.11
N ALA A 54 -8.48 -1.98 9.18
CA ALA A 54 -8.44 -0.52 9.29
C ALA A 54 -7.59 -0.07 10.47
N GLY A 55 -6.72 0.92 10.24
CA GLY A 55 -5.84 1.50 11.25
C GLY A 55 -4.59 0.69 11.59
N CYS A 56 -4.46 -0.55 11.11
CA CYS A 56 -3.22 -1.35 11.21
C CYS A 56 -2.19 -0.92 10.16
N THR A 57 -0.91 -1.14 10.46
CA THR A 57 0.19 -0.88 9.51
C THR A 57 0.59 -2.17 8.80
N TYR A 58 0.61 -2.12 7.48
CA TYR A 58 1.08 -3.19 6.61
C TYR A 58 2.28 -2.71 5.80
N GLN A 59 3.27 -3.56 5.63
CA GLN A 59 4.50 -3.22 4.90
C GLN A 59 4.66 -4.10 3.67
N TYR A 60 5.16 -3.49 2.59
CA TYR A 60 5.37 -4.16 1.32
C TYR A 60 6.70 -3.73 0.72
N ALA A 61 7.44 -4.70 0.18
CA ALA A 61 8.55 -4.44 -0.73
C ALA A 61 8.03 -4.49 -2.16
N LEU A 62 8.27 -3.43 -2.90
CA LEU A 62 7.99 -3.31 -4.31
C LEU A 62 9.30 -3.30 -5.09
N LYS A 63 9.38 -4.07 -6.17
CA LYS A 63 10.49 -4.01 -7.11
C LYS A 63 9.96 -3.81 -8.51
N HIS A 64 10.56 -2.86 -9.22
CA HIS A 64 10.23 -2.52 -10.59
C HIS A 64 11.53 -2.28 -11.34
N ARG A 65 11.83 -3.13 -12.33
CA ARG A 65 13.15 -3.20 -13.00
C ARG A 65 14.30 -3.29 -11.97
N SER A 66 15.17 -2.27 -11.95
CA SER A 66 16.31 -2.12 -11.05
C SER A 66 16.00 -1.26 -9.81
N LYS A 67 14.80 -0.70 -9.72
CA LYS A 67 14.37 0.15 -8.59
C LYS A 67 13.62 -0.68 -7.57
N LYS A 68 13.78 -0.35 -6.30
CA LYS A 68 12.96 -0.90 -5.23
C LYS A 68 12.40 0.21 -4.36
N ALA A 69 11.23 -0.05 -3.82
CA ALA A 69 10.54 0.83 -2.90
C ALA A 69 9.97 -0.01 -1.76
N TYR A 70 10.04 0.52 -0.55
CA TYR A 70 9.34 -0.01 0.61
C TYR A 70 8.14 0.87 0.89
N ILE A 71 6.98 0.25 1.04
CA ILE A 71 5.70 0.91 1.24
C ILE A 71 5.22 0.51 2.62
N SER A 72 4.92 1.48 3.47
CA SER A 72 4.22 1.27 4.73
C SER A 72 2.84 1.90 4.62
N VAL A 73 1.80 1.07 4.61
CA VAL A 73 0.41 1.47 4.44
C VAL A 73 -0.32 1.39 5.79
N ARG A 74 -0.92 2.50 6.22
CA ARG A 74 -1.93 2.55 7.28
C ARG A 74 -3.11 3.36 6.77
N THR A 75 -4.28 2.75 6.71
CA THR A 75 -5.48 3.41 6.18
C THR A 75 -6.72 3.00 6.97
N TRP A 76 -7.70 3.88 7.01
CA TRP A 76 -9.05 3.65 7.53
C TRP A 76 -10.10 3.56 6.40
N GLN A 77 -9.67 3.64 5.14
CA GLN A 77 -10.51 3.61 3.94
C GLN A 77 -9.81 2.82 2.84
N ASP A 78 -10.55 2.49 1.78
CA ASP A 78 -9.98 1.84 0.61
C ASP A 78 -8.92 2.74 -0.04
N LEU A 79 -7.80 2.14 -0.43
CA LEU A 79 -6.62 2.83 -0.92
C LEU A 79 -6.21 2.28 -2.30
N PRO A 80 -6.58 2.97 -3.39
CA PRO A 80 -6.04 2.68 -4.70
C PRO A 80 -4.60 3.23 -4.80
N CYS A 81 -3.70 2.42 -5.34
CA CYS A 81 -2.30 2.79 -5.54
C CYS A 81 -1.75 2.15 -6.81
N SER A 82 -0.93 2.89 -7.55
CA SER A 82 -0.30 2.39 -8.76
C SER A 82 1.22 2.41 -8.65
N THR A 83 1.88 1.62 -9.51
CA THR A 83 3.34 1.53 -9.57
C THR A 83 3.95 2.88 -9.90
N SER A 84 3.41 3.59 -10.90
CA SER A 84 3.92 4.90 -11.30
C SER A 84 3.83 5.93 -10.17
N MET A 85 2.76 5.91 -9.36
CA MET A 85 2.58 6.78 -8.20
C MET A 85 3.72 6.58 -7.18
N ILE A 86 4.04 5.32 -6.87
CA ILE A 86 5.06 4.97 -5.87
C ILE A 86 6.45 5.38 -6.32
N PHE A 87 6.78 5.22 -7.60
CA PHE A 87 8.10 5.58 -8.13
C PHE A 87 8.22 7.05 -8.56
N SER A 88 7.11 7.75 -8.77
CA SER A 88 7.09 9.19 -9.07
C SER A 88 7.03 10.05 -7.80
N GLY A 89 6.52 9.50 -6.70
CA GLY A 89 6.49 10.17 -5.38
C GLY A 89 5.20 10.94 -5.16
N THR A 90 4.28 10.79 -6.11
CA THR A 90 2.92 11.25 -6.05
C THR A 90 2.14 10.22 -5.27
N LEU A 91 1.98 10.42 -3.97
CA LEU A 91 1.03 9.62 -3.20
C LEU A 91 -0.39 9.90 -3.71
N PRO A 92 -1.28 8.90 -3.73
CA PRO A 92 -2.68 9.12 -4.05
C PRO A 92 -3.26 10.07 -3.00
N SER A 93 -3.40 11.35 -3.36
CA SER A 93 -4.39 12.22 -2.74
C SER A 93 -5.73 11.72 -3.25
N THR A 94 -6.36 10.78 -2.53
CA THR A 94 -7.71 10.30 -2.85
C THR A 94 -8.66 11.49 -3.00
N PRO A 95 -9.25 11.73 -4.19
CA PRO A 95 -10.26 12.75 -4.36
C PRO A 95 -11.65 12.12 -4.22
N LEU A 96 -11.95 11.45 -3.11
CA LEU A 96 -13.33 11.11 -2.74
C LEU A 96 -13.43 11.24 -1.22
N LEU A 97 -14.15 12.28 -0.77
CA LEU A 97 -14.29 12.76 0.61
C LEU A 97 -13.10 13.58 1.14
N GLN A 98 -12.94 14.78 0.56
CA GLN A 98 -12.32 15.90 1.25
C GLN A 98 -13.20 16.32 2.44
N ALA A 99 -13.07 15.62 3.57
CA ALA A 99 -13.68 16.03 4.83
C ALA A 99 -12.95 15.40 6.02
N ALA A 100 -11.86 16.03 6.46
CA ALA A 100 -11.54 16.32 7.87
C ALA A 100 -10.05 16.61 8.01
N HIS A 101 -9.76 17.65 8.78
CA HIS A 101 -8.45 18.09 9.21
C HIS A 101 -7.79 16.99 10.07
N GLY A 102 -7.08 16.07 9.42
CA GLY A 102 -6.35 14.95 9.99
C GLY A 102 -6.26 13.80 8.99
N SER A 103 -5.14 13.63 8.29
CA SER A 103 -4.99 12.58 7.26
C SER A 103 -5.20 11.18 7.86
N ASN A 104 -6.30 10.52 7.50
CA ASN A 104 -6.63 9.14 7.91
C ASN A 104 -5.84 8.08 7.12
N VAL A 105 -4.91 8.50 6.26
CA VAL A 105 -4.05 7.65 5.46
C VAL A 105 -2.60 8.08 5.71
N SER A 106 -1.76 7.14 6.10
CA SER A 106 -0.31 7.32 6.17
C SER A 106 0.34 6.28 5.26
N CYS A 107 0.94 6.78 4.18
CA CYS A 107 1.75 5.98 3.28
C CYS A 107 3.17 6.57 3.25
N THR A 108 4.15 5.80 3.71
CA THR A 108 5.57 6.20 3.62
C THR A 108 6.25 5.34 2.59
N ILE A 109 6.94 5.99 1.65
CA ILE A 109 7.71 5.33 0.60
C ILE A 109 9.19 5.61 0.86
N SER A 110 9.98 4.55 1.03
CA SER A 110 11.44 4.64 1.07
C SER A 110 12.01 3.96 -0.17
N ARG A 111 12.82 4.67 -0.94
CA ARG A 111 13.44 4.16 -2.18
C ARG A 111 14.91 3.86 -1.94
N GLU A 112 15.39 2.75 -2.50
CA GLU A 112 16.82 2.41 -2.59
C GLU A 112 17.32 2.54 -4.03
#